data_AF-A0A3L7Z0C7-F1
#
_entry.id   AF-A0A3L7Z0C7-F1
#
_cell.length_a   1.000
_cell.length_b   1.000
_cell.length_c   1.000
_cell.angle_alpha   90.00
_cell.angle_beta   90.00
_cell.angle_gamma   90.00
#
_symmetry.space_group_name_H-M   'P 1'
#
loop_
_entity.id
_entity.type
_entity.pdbx_description
1 polymer ?
#
loop_
_entity_poly.entity_id
_entity_poly.type
_entity_poly.pdbx_seq_one_letter_code
_entity_poly.pdbx_strand_id
1 'polypeptide(L)'
;MDIRIQSIHFDASEQLQTFIQKKVSKLEKYYEDIKKVEVSLKVVKPEVAENKEAGIKILIPNGEFYASKVCDTFEESIDLDVEALSKQLVKYKEKQRSK
;
A
#
# COMPACT_ATOMS: atom_id res chain seq x y z
N MET A 1 -13.24 -4.77 2.00
CA MET A 1 -12.24 -3.69 1.83
C MET A 1 -12.51 -2.88 0.56
N ASP A 2 -12.52 -1.54 0.64
CA ASP A 2 -12.59 -0.63 -0.54
C ASP A 2 -11.17 -0.26 -0.99
N ILE A 3 -10.78 -0.55 -2.24
CA ILE A 3 -9.42 -0.25 -2.75
C ILE A 3 -9.51 0.91 -3.74
N ARG A 4 -8.78 1.99 -3.48
CA ARG A 4 -8.66 3.14 -4.40
C ARG A 4 -7.22 3.28 -4.85
N ILE A 5 -7.02 3.34 -6.16
CA ILE A 5 -5.70 3.56 -6.76
C ILE A 5 -5.72 4.95 -7.39
N GLN A 6 -4.75 5.79 -7.01
CA GLN A 6 -4.54 7.12 -7.55
C GLN A 6 -3.18 7.14 -8.23
N SER A 7 -3.12 7.68 -9.44
CA SER A 7 -1.88 7.92 -10.16
C SER A 7 -1.70 9.42 -10.36
N ILE A 8 -0.52 9.92 -10.00
CA ILE A 8 -0.18 11.35 -9.98
C ILE A 8 0.93 11.58 -11.00
N HIS A 9 0.67 12.44 -11.97
CA HIS A 9 1.58 12.78 -13.08
C HIS A 9 1.89 11.64 -14.07
N PHE A 10 1.13 10.54 -14.03
CA PHE A 10 1.18 9.49 -15.05
C PHE A 10 -0.13 8.70 -15.04
N ASP A 11 -0.36 7.90 -16.08
CA ASP A 11 -1.47 6.95 -16.16
C ASP A 11 -1.01 5.55 -15.76
N ALA A 12 -1.61 4.99 -14.70
CA ALA A 12 -1.34 3.63 -14.28
C ALA A 12 -1.96 2.62 -15.26
N SER A 13 -1.14 1.77 -15.86
CA SER A 13 -1.60 0.69 -16.74
C SER A 13 -2.50 -0.31 -16.02
N GLU A 14 -3.40 -0.97 -16.75
CA GLU A 14 -4.30 -1.99 -16.17
C GLU A 14 -3.52 -3.13 -15.49
N GLN A 15 -2.36 -3.50 -16.04
CA GLN A 15 -1.48 -4.51 -15.46
C GLN A 15 -0.96 -4.08 -14.08
N LEU A 16 -0.51 -2.82 -13.95
CA LEU A 16 -0.04 -2.27 -12.69
C LEU A 16 -1.18 -2.17 -11.66
N GLN A 17 -2.36 -1.70 -12.09
CA GLN A 17 -3.53 -1.65 -11.21
C GLN A 17 -3.92 -3.05 -10.71
N THR A 18 -3.93 -4.05 -11.59
CA THR A 18 -4.22 -5.44 -11.25
C THR A 18 -3.18 -6.01 -10.28
N PHE A 19 -1.89 -5.70 -10.52
CA PHE A 19 -0.80 -6.09 -9.62
C PHE A 19 -1.00 -5.50 -8.22
N ILE A 20 -1.28 -4.20 -8.13
CA ILE A 20 -1.52 -3.49 -6.87
C ILE A 20 -2.71 -4.08 -6.14
N GLN A 21 -3.85 -4.26 -6.82
CA GLN A 21 -5.04 -4.88 -6.21
C GLN A 21 -4.69 -6.26 -5.64
N LYS A 22 -4.02 -7.11 -6.41
CA LYS A 22 -3.63 -8.46 -5.97
C LYS A 22 -2.69 -8.43 -4.77
N LYS A 23 -1.76 -7.48 -4.69
CA LYS A 23 -0.82 -7.33 -3.56
C LYS A 23 -1.55 -6.82 -2.32
N VAL A 24 -2.34 -5.77 -2.48
CA VAL A 24 -3.08 -5.11 -1.41
C VAL A 24 -4.16 -6.03 -0.82
N SER A 25 -4.85 -6.85 -1.62
CA SER A 25 -5.78 -7.87 -1.11
C SER A 25 -5.13 -8.92 -0.22
N LYS A 26 -3.81 -9.10 -0.25
CA LYS A 26 -3.13 -9.99 0.72
C LYS A 26 -3.18 -9.43 2.15
N LEU A 27 -3.30 -8.11 2.31
CA LEU A 27 -3.35 -7.45 3.61
C LEU A 27 -4.58 -7.87 4.42
N GLU A 28 -5.70 -8.18 3.75
CA GLU A 28 -6.93 -8.71 4.38
C GLU A 28 -6.69 -10.04 5.11
N LYS A 29 -5.70 -10.84 4.70
CA LYS A 29 -5.35 -12.09 5.39
C LYS A 29 -4.73 -11.86 6.77
N TYR A 30 -4.11 -10.69 6.97
CA TYR A 30 -3.45 -10.35 8.23
C TYR A 30 -4.42 -9.61 9.17
N TYR A 31 -5.31 -8.78 8.61
CA TYR A 31 -6.31 -8.05 9.36
C TYR A 31 -7.62 -7.96 8.57
N GLU A 32 -8.69 -8.48 9.16
CA GLU A 32 -9.99 -8.70 8.48
C GLU A 32 -10.85 -7.42 8.51
N ASP A 33 -10.66 -6.56 9.52
CA ASP A 33 -11.39 -5.31 9.70
C ASP A 33 -10.79 -4.13 8.89
N ILE A 34 -10.25 -4.38 7.69
CA ILE A 34 -9.80 -3.30 6.82
C ILE A 34 -11.00 -2.66 6.13
N LYS A 35 -11.26 -1.39 6.43
CA LYS A 35 -12.35 -0.62 5.82
C LYS A 35 -11.98 -0.17 4.41
N LYS A 36 -10.84 0.50 4.28
CA LYS A 36 -10.43 1.16 3.03
C LYS A 36 -8.92 1.09 2.86
N VAL A 37 -8.46 0.95 1.62
CA VAL A 37 -7.06 1.08 1.25
C VAL A 37 -6.94 2.08 0.12
N GLU A 38 -6.07 3.06 0.30
CA GLU A 38 -5.76 4.08 -0.69
C GLU A 38 -4.31 3.90 -1.12
N VAL A 39 -4.11 3.67 -2.41
CA VAL A 39 -2.80 3.53 -3.03
C VAL A 39 -2.54 4.78 -3.85
N SER A 40 -1.47 5.49 -3.55
CA SER A 40 -1.00 6.64 -4.31
C SER A 40 0.28 6.27 -5.04
N LEU A 41 0.28 6.41 -6.36
CA LEU A 41 1.43 6.22 -7.23
C LEU A 41 1.85 7.59 -7.76
N LYS A 42 3.10 7.95 -7.58
CA LYS A 42 3.63 9.24 -8.00
C LYS A 42 4.98 9.07 -8.65
N VAL A 43 5.16 9.75 -9.79
CA VAL A 43 6.47 9.89 -10.41
C VAL A 43 7.11 11.18 -9.88
N VAL A 44 8.20 11.04 -9.14
CA VAL A 44 8.99 12.15 -8.60
C VAL A 44 9.83 12.76 -9.73
N LYS A 45 9.92 14.10 -9.75
CA LYS A 45 10.75 14.85 -10.70
C LYS A 45 11.97 15.46 -9.98
N PRO A 46 13.16 15.53 -10.61
CA PRO A 46 13.49 15.07 -11.96
C PRO A 46 13.44 13.54 -12.07
N GLU A 47 13.27 13.02 -13.29
CA GLU A 47 13.23 11.56 -13.55
C GLU A 47 14.63 10.96 -13.50
N VAL A 48 15.20 10.96 -12.29
CA VAL A 48 16.46 10.28 -11.94
C VAL A 48 16.16 8.86 -11.43
N ALA A 49 17.19 8.07 -11.12
CA ALA A 49 17.00 6.79 -10.43
C ALA A 49 16.21 6.98 -9.12
N GLU A 50 15.45 5.97 -8.70
CA GLU A 50 14.56 6.02 -7.53
C GLU A 50 13.51 7.13 -7.60
N ASN A 51 12.71 7.17 -8.67
CA ASN A 51 11.67 8.19 -8.84
C ASN A 51 10.23 7.67 -8.79
N LYS A 52 10.01 6.37 -8.57
CA LYS A 52 8.68 5.78 -8.47
C LYS A 52 8.30 5.71 -7.00
N GLU A 53 7.52 6.69 -6.56
CA GLU A 53 6.97 6.74 -5.21
C GLU A 53 5.63 6.00 -5.19
N ALA A 54 5.55 4.92 -4.42
CA ALA A 54 4.30 4.29 -4.05
C ALA A 54 3.99 4.59 -2.57
N GLY A 55 2.72 4.85 -2.28
CA GLY A 55 2.23 5.00 -0.93
C GLY A 55 0.96 4.18 -0.76
N ILE A 56 0.85 3.46 0.35
CA ILE A 56 -0.31 2.65 0.70
C ILE A 56 -0.81 3.10 2.07
N LYS A 57 -2.05 3.58 2.10
CA LYS A 57 -2.77 3.97 3.31
C LYS A 57 -3.89 2.98 3.59
N ILE A 58 -3.87 2.35 4.75
CA ILE A 58 -4.91 1.41 5.22
C ILE A 58 -5.71 2.10 6.31
N LEU A 59 -7.04 2.15 6.16
CA LEU A 59 -7.95 2.62 7.18
C LEU A 59 -8.67 1.44 7.83
N ILE A 60 -8.63 1.40 9.15
CA ILE A 60 -9.30 0.41 10.00
C ILE A 60 -10.29 1.13 10.94
N PRO A 61 -11.21 0.44 11.63
CA PRO A 61 -12.21 1.10 12.48
C PRO A 61 -11.64 2.05 13.53
N ASN A 62 -10.49 1.71 14.10
CA ASN A 62 -9.90 2.39 15.24
C ASN A 62 -8.49 2.95 14.95
N GLY A 63 -8.18 3.24 13.68
CA GLY A 63 -6.87 3.74 13.30
C GLY A 63 -6.59 3.72 11.81
N GLU A 64 -5.37 4.11 11.47
CA GLU A 64 -4.85 4.05 10.10
C GLU A 64 -3.39 3.64 10.11
N PHE A 65 -2.97 2.97 9.04
CA PHE A 65 -1.59 2.64 8.75
C PHE A 65 -1.20 3.27 7.43
N TYR A 66 0.05 3.71 7.35
CA TYR A 66 0.59 4.30 6.14
C TYR A 66 2.02 3.83 5.96
N ALA A 67 2.33 3.41 4.74
CA ALA A 67 3.68 3.15 4.29
C ALA A 67 3.87 3.82 2.94
N SER A 68 5.08 4.31 2.70
CA SER A 68 5.48 4.87 1.41
C SER A 68 6.91 4.51 1.13
N LYS A 69 7.17 4.09 -0.11
CA LYS A 69 8.49 3.76 -0.59
C LYS A 69 8.74 4.37 -1.95
N VAL A 70 9.99 4.78 -2.17
CA VAL A 70 10.47 5.24 -3.46
C VAL A 70 11.49 4.23 -3.96
N CYS A 71 11.27 3.71 -5.17
CA CYS A 71 12.16 2.76 -5.85
C CYS A 71 12.27 3.11 -7.34
N ASP A 72 13.00 2.31 -8.10
CA ASP A 72 13.08 2.42 -9.56
C ASP A 72 11.79 1.95 -10.25
N THR A 73 11.03 1.06 -9.60
CA THR A 73 9.75 0.52 -10.12
C THR A 73 8.64 0.62 -9.08
N PHE A 74 7.40 0.80 -9.56
CA PHE A 74 6.24 0.82 -8.67
C PHE A 74 5.99 -0.53 -8.02
N GLU A 75 6.25 -1.63 -8.74
CA GLU A 75 6.08 -2.99 -8.24
C GLU A 75 6.93 -3.24 -7.01
N GLU A 76 8.20 -2.82 -7.04
CA GLU A 76 9.12 -2.94 -5.91
C GLU A 76 8.67 -2.10 -4.71
N SER A 77 8.30 -0.83 -4.94
CA SER A 77 7.81 0.04 -3.86
C SER A 77 6.55 -0.54 -3.20
N ILE A 78 5.61 -1.05 -3.99
CA ILE A 78 4.38 -1.69 -3.49
C ILE A 78 4.70 -2.97 -2.71
N ASP A 79 5.64 -3.79 -3.18
CA ASP A 79 6.04 -5.00 -2.46
C ASP A 79 6.62 -4.67 -1.08
N LEU A 80 7.50 -3.66 -1.01
CA LEU A 80 8.11 -3.19 0.24
C LEU A 80 7.06 -2.60 1.18
N ASP A 81 6.13 -1.79 0.68
CA ASP A 81 5.06 -1.19 1.49
C ASP A 81 4.09 -2.26 2.03
N VAL A 82 3.69 -3.23 1.20
CA VAL A 82 2.82 -4.33 1.63
C VAL A 82 3.51 -5.19 2.69
N GLU A 83 4.80 -5.46 2.56
CA GLU A 83 5.55 -6.19 3.58
C GLU A 83 5.58 -5.40 4.91
N ALA A 84 5.90 -4.11 4.87
CA ALA A 84 5.93 -3.25 6.05
C ALA A 84 4.55 -3.18 6.74
N LEU A 85 3.49 -2.97 5.96
CA LEU A 85 2.12 -2.90 6.47
C LEU A 85 1.64 -4.23 7.03
N SER A 86 1.99 -5.36 6.40
CA SER A 86 1.63 -6.69 6.93
C SER A 86 2.19 -6.90 8.34
N LYS A 87 3.46 -6.52 8.57
CA LYS A 87 4.09 -6.59 9.90
C LYS A 87 3.40 -5.68 10.91
N GLN A 88 3.00 -4.47 10.50
CA GLN A 88 2.27 -3.53 11.36
C GLN A 88 0.88 -4.05 11.75
N LEU A 89 0.13 -4.57 10.77
CA LEU A 89 -1.20 -5.14 10.98
C LEU A 89 -1.17 -6.35 11.91
N VAL A 90 -0.22 -7.28 11.73
CA VAL A 90 -0.05 -8.43 12.62
C VAL A 90 0.23 -7.97 14.05
N LYS A 91 1.22 -7.09 14.25
CA LYS A 91 1.55 -6.55 15.57
C LYS A 91 0.36 -5.85 16.22
N TYR A 92 -0.45 -5.15 15.43
CA TYR A 92 -1.65 -4.47 15.91
C TYR A 92 -2.73 -5.48 16.33
N LYS A 93 -2.99 -6.51 15.52
CA LYS A 93 -3.92 -7.61 15.85
C LYS A 93 -3.51 -8.33 17.12
N GLU A 94 -2.22 -8.63 17.29
CA GLU A 94 -1.69 -9.25 18.52
C GLU A 94 -1.87 -8.37 19.75
N LYS A 95 -1.59 -7.06 19.64
CA LYS A 95 -1.82 -6.11 20.74
C LYS A 95 -3.29 -5.99 21.13
N GLN A 96 -4.21 -6.07 20.18
CA GLN A 96 -5.65 -6.09 20.48
C GLN A 96 -6.06 -7.36 21.22
N ARG A 97 -5.52 -8.52 20.84
CA ARG A 97 -5.85 -9.81 21.46
C ARG A 97 -5.30 -9.96 22.88
N SER A 98 -4.23 -9.23 23.21
CA SER A 98 -3.60 -9.23 24.54
C SER A 98 -4.24 -8.24 25.53
N LYS A 99 -5.25 -7.47 25.09
CA LYS A 99 -6.08 -6.63 25.96
C LYS A 99 -7.40 -7.33 26.26
#